data_AF-A0A328BFC4-F1
#
_entry.id   AF-A0A328BFC4-F1
#
_cell.length_a   1.000
_cell.length_b   1.000
_cell.length_c   1.000
_cell.angle_alpha   90.00
_cell.angle_beta   90.00
_cell.angle_gamma   90.00
#
_symmetry.space_group_name_H-M   'P 1'
#
loop_
_entity.id
_entity.type
_entity.pdbx_description
1 polymer ?
#
loop_
_entity_poly.entity_id
_entity_poly.type
_entity_poly.pdbx_seq_one_letter_code
_entity_poly.pdbx_strand_id
1 'polypeptide(L)'
;MLNPFRPGDQQTHRYTVVSADFATFEAGGGLVHPVLSTFALTREMEWAGRLFVLQMREAGEEGIGTMVEVQHHAPAFAGETVVLTATFAALHGRELTCAVEARVGARLVATGRTSQRIVDKAKLEARFAALRAAN
;
A
#
# COMPACT_ATOMS: atom_id res chain seq x y z
N MET A 1 6.62 19.59 2.60
CA MET A 1 7.11 18.23 2.79
C MET A 1 8.59 18.25 3.06
N LEU A 2 9.05 17.29 3.84
CA LEU A 2 10.46 16.97 4.06
C LEU A 2 10.82 15.70 3.30
N ASN A 3 12.10 15.50 2.96
CA ASN A 3 12.59 14.21 2.50
C ASN A 3 13.85 13.80 3.29
N PRO A 4 13.71 13.03 4.37
CA PRO A 4 14.85 12.53 5.13
C PRO A 4 15.47 11.25 4.53
N PHE A 5 14.87 10.70 3.46
CA PHE A 5 15.21 9.38 2.92
C PHE A 5 16.03 9.43 1.64
N ARG A 6 16.69 8.32 1.35
CA ARG A 6 17.49 8.05 0.15
C ARG A 6 17.03 6.76 -0.54
N PRO A 7 17.27 6.62 -1.86
CA PRO A 7 17.09 5.35 -2.54
C PRO A 7 17.79 4.19 -1.80
N GLY A 8 17.05 3.11 -1.57
CA GLY A 8 17.52 1.95 -0.82
C GLY A 8 17.11 1.92 0.66
N ASP A 9 16.67 3.05 1.24
CA ASP A 9 16.13 3.04 2.60
C ASP A 9 14.89 2.14 2.68
N GLN A 10 14.65 1.53 3.83
CA GLN A 10 13.59 0.54 4.00
C GLN A 10 12.64 0.88 5.14
N GLN A 11 11.38 0.52 4.95
CA GLN A 11 10.36 0.48 5.98
C GLN A 11 9.71 -0.91 6.00
N THR A 12 9.35 -1.38 7.19
CA THR A 12 8.75 -2.70 7.37
C THR A 12 7.39 -2.59 8.03
N HIS A 13 6.40 -3.21 7.40
CA HIS A 13 5.07 -3.46 7.95
C HIS A 13 4.90 -4.95 8.22
N ARG A 14 4.18 -5.30 9.29
CA ARG A 14 3.86 -6.69 9.63
C ARG A 14 2.36 -6.82 9.80
N TYR A 15 1.78 -7.78 9.10
CA TYR A 15 0.34 -7.99 9.07
C TYR A 15 0.00 -9.47 9.23
N THR A 16 -0.93 -9.79 10.11
CA THR A 16 -1.41 -11.17 10.30
C THR A 16 -2.70 -11.36 9.51
N VAL A 17 -2.72 -12.36 8.63
CA VAL A 17 -3.86 -12.62 7.73
C VAL A 17 -5.08 -13.05 8.55
N VAL A 18 -6.22 -12.41 8.28
CA VAL A 18 -7.51 -12.75 8.89
C VAL A 18 -8.52 -13.18 7.82
N SER A 19 -9.65 -13.76 8.25
CA SER A 19 -10.68 -14.26 7.34
C SER A 19 -11.32 -13.16 6.47
N ALA A 20 -11.33 -11.92 6.96
CA ALA A 20 -11.81 -10.76 6.20
C ALA A 20 -10.94 -10.43 4.97
N ASP A 21 -9.72 -10.98 4.88
CA ASP A 21 -8.81 -10.73 3.77
C ASP A 21 -8.99 -11.70 2.60
N PHE A 22 -9.84 -12.71 2.76
CA PHE A 22 -10.01 -13.75 1.76
C PHE A 22 -10.73 -13.23 0.51
N ALA A 23 -10.40 -13.83 -0.63
CA ALA A 23 -11.03 -13.48 -1.90
C ALA A 23 -12.50 -13.92 -1.89
N THR A 24 -13.43 -12.96 -1.84
CA THR A 24 -14.87 -13.19 -1.87
C THR A 24 -15.49 -12.33 -2.97
N PHE A 25 -16.24 -12.93 -3.89
CA PHE A 25 -16.95 -12.20 -4.95
C PHE A 25 -18.42 -12.61 -4.96
N GLU A 26 -19.31 -11.64 -4.75
CA GLU A 26 -20.76 -11.89 -4.64
C GLU A 26 -21.34 -12.50 -5.92
N ALA A 27 -21.01 -11.93 -7.09
CA ALA A 27 -21.43 -12.46 -8.38
C ALA A 27 -20.79 -13.83 -8.73
N GLY A 28 -19.73 -14.22 -8.02
CA GLY A 28 -18.99 -15.47 -8.23
C GLY A 28 -19.41 -16.62 -7.32
N GLY A 29 -20.44 -16.45 -6.49
CA GLY A 29 -20.92 -17.50 -5.59
C GLY A 29 -20.21 -17.58 -4.23
N GLY A 30 -19.47 -16.53 -3.83
CA GLY A 30 -18.92 -16.41 -2.47
C GLY A 30 -17.40 -16.53 -2.37
N LEU A 31 -16.93 -17.24 -1.35
CA LEU A 31 -15.50 -17.41 -1.03
C LEU A 31 -14.79 -18.22 -2.12
N VAL A 32 -13.72 -17.66 -2.68
CA VAL A 32 -12.90 -18.31 -3.71
C VAL A 32 -11.87 -19.23 -3.06
N HIS A 33 -10.97 -18.66 -2.24
CA HIS A 33 -9.93 -19.39 -1.52
C HIS A 33 -9.68 -18.77 -0.14
N PRO A 34 -9.49 -19.58 0.93
CA PRO A 34 -9.25 -19.10 2.29
C PRO A 34 -7.79 -18.70 2.52
N VAL A 35 -7.28 -17.81 1.67
CA VAL A 35 -5.92 -17.26 1.72
C VAL A 35 -5.98 -15.75 1.53
N LEU A 36 -4.92 -15.05 1.91
CA LEU A 36 -4.75 -13.63 1.67
C LEU A 36 -5.04 -13.32 0.20
N SER A 37 -6.05 -12.51 -0.07
CA SER A 37 -6.36 -12.10 -1.44
C SER A 37 -5.33 -11.11 -1.97
N THR A 38 -5.24 -11.02 -3.30
CA THR A 38 -4.38 -10.01 -3.94
C THR A 38 -4.80 -8.59 -3.56
N PHE A 39 -6.09 -8.30 -3.42
CA PHE A 39 -6.55 -6.95 -3.07
C PHE A 39 -6.26 -6.58 -1.60
N ALA A 40 -6.37 -7.52 -0.66
CA ALA A 40 -5.96 -7.28 0.72
C ALA A 40 -4.44 -7.17 0.84
N LEU A 41 -3.68 -7.98 0.10
CA LEU A 41 -2.23 -7.83 -0.02
C LEU A 41 -1.85 -6.44 -0.57
N THR A 42 -2.51 -5.97 -1.62
CA THR A 42 -2.32 -4.62 -2.19
C THR A 42 -2.49 -3.53 -1.13
N ARG A 43 -3.56 -3.61 -0.31
CA ARG A 43 -3.80 -2.68 0.81
C ARG A 43 -2.60 -2.65 1.77
N GLU A 44 -2.08 -3.81 2.15
CA GLU A 44 -0.93 -3.89 3.06
C GLU A 44 0.36 -3.38 2.41
N MET A 45 0.55 -3.59 1.09
CA MET A 45 1.70 -3.06 0.35
C MET A 45 1.66 -1.53 0.30
N GLU A 46 0.48 -0.94 0.07
CA GLU A 46 0.29 0.51 0.15
C GLU A 46 0.62 1.05 1.54
N TRP A 47 0.21 0.34 2.60
CA TRP A 47 0.53 0.71 3.97
C TRP A 47 2.05 0.68 4.23
N ALA A 48 2.78 -0.32 3.74
CA ALA A 48 4.23 -0.38 3.87
C ALA A 48 4.91 0.85 3.23
N GLY A 49 4.48 1.25 2.02
CA GLY A 49 4.97 2.47 1.37
C GLY A 49 4.56 3.74 2.12
N ARG A 50 3.37 3.76 2.73
CA ARG A 50 2.83 4.90 3.50
C ARG A 50 3.70 5.25 4.70
N LEU A 51 4.41 4.29 5.28
CA LEU A 51 5.32 4.53 6.42
C LEU A 51 6.39 5.58 6.10
N PHE A 52 6.90 5.64 4.86
CA PHE A 52 7.77 6.73 4.43
C PHE A 52 7.03 8.07 4.42
N VAL A 53 5.86 8.10 3.78
CA VAL A 53 5.07 9.32 3.61
C VAL A 53 4.67 9.94 4.94
N LEU A 54 4.37 9.13 5.95
CA LEU A 54 4.06 9.61 7.31
C LEU A 54 5.20 10.43 7.94
N GLN A 55 6.45 10.14 7.57
CA GLN A 55 7.63 10.86 8.06
C GLN A 55 8.04 12.01 7.13
N MET A 56 7.54 12.03 5.90
CA MET A 56 7.81 13.08 4.91
C MET A 56 6.80 14.23 4.94
N ARG A 57 5.56 13.95 5.36
CA ARG A 57 4.48 14.96 5.37
C ARG A 57 4.66 15.94 6.53
N GLU A 58 4.36 17.20 6.27
CA GLU A 58 4.27 18.25 7.28
C GLU A 58 2.81 18.47 7.73
N ALA A 59 2.62 19.33 8.73
CA ALA A 59 1.29 19.77 9.12
C ALA A 59 0.56 20.44 7.92
N GLY A 60 -0.69 20.03 7.67
CA GLY A 60 -1.46 20.49 6.51
C GLY A 60 -1.23 19.69 5.22
N GLU A 61 -0.34 18.71 5.22
CA GLU A 61 -0.11 17.80 4.08
C GLU A 61 -0.72 16.41 4.32
N GLU A 62 -1.01 15.71 3.23
CA GLU A 62 -1.45 14.31 3.24
C GLU A 62 -0.82 13.53 2.07
N GLY A 63 -0.63 12.22 2.26
CA GLY A 63 -0.25 11.30 1.20
C GLY A 63 -1.46 10.59 0.59
N ILE A 64 -1.54 10.58 -0.74
CA ILE A 64 -2.53 9.83 -1.50
C ILE A 64 -1.85 8.81 -2.41
N GLY A 65 -2.42 7.60 -2.53
CA GLY A 65 -1.99 6.60 -3.49
C GLY A 65 -2.25 7.07 -4.93
N THR A 66 -1.28 6.85 -5.82
CA THR A 66 -1.40 7.17 -7.26
C THR A 66 -1.20 5.97 -8.16
N MET A 67 -0.52 4.93 -7.68
CA MET A 67 -0.29 3.68 -8.41
C MET A 67 -0.01 2.56 -7.43
N VAL A 68 -0.52 1.37 -7.73
CA VAL A 68 -0.06 0.13 -7.13
C VAL A 68 0.00 -0.97 -8.18
N GLU A 69 1.07 -1.76 -8.12
CA GLU A 69 1.32 -2.90 -8.98
C GLU A 69 1.75 -4.07 -8.09
N VAL A 70 1.14 -5.25 -8.29
CA VAL A 70 1.41 -6.44 -7.47
C VAL A 70 1.52 -7.66 -8.37
N GLN A 71 2.57 -8.44 -8.15
CA GLN A 71 2.69 -9.83 -8.61
C GLN A 71 2.60 -10.76 -7.41
N HIS A 72 1.54 -11.57 -7.37
CA HIS A 72 1.25 -12.48 -6.27
C HIS A 72 1.76 -13.89 -6.62
N HIS A 73 2.87 -14.28 -5.99
CA HIS A 73 3.65 -15.47 -6.36
C HIS A 73 3.25 -16.72 -5.56
N ALA A 74 2.87 -16.55 -4.30
CA ALA A 74 2.54 -17.65 -3.41
C ALA A 74 1.50 -17.24 -2.36
N PRO A 75 0.71 -18.17 -1.80
CA PRO A 75 -0.31 -17.83 -0.82
C PRO A 75 0.27 -17.44 0.55
N ALA A 76 -0.52 -16.69 1.31
CA ALA A 76 -0.40 -16.55 2.75
C ALA A 76 -1.71 -17.00 3.41
N PHE A 77 -1.63 -17.88 4.39
CA PHE A 77 -2.74 -18.51 5.09
C PHE A 77 -3.17 -17.69 6.31
N ALA A 78 -4.42 -17.92 6.75
CA ALA A 78 -4.94 -17.33 7.97
C ALA A 78 -4.00 -17.56 9.17
N GLY A 79 -3.78 -16.53 9.96
CA GLY A 79 -2.89 -16.58 11.13
C GLY A 79 -1.40 -16.48 10.80
N GLU A 80 -0.97 -16.59 9.54
CA GLU A 80 0.41 -16.29 9.17
C GLU A 80 0.66 -14.79 9.17
N THR A 81 1.86 -14.39 9.60
CA THR A 81 2.32 -13.01 9.51
C THR A 81 3.06 -12.77 8.21
N VAL A 82 2.52 -11.90 7.38
CA VAL A 82 3.17 -11.34 6.19
C VAL A 82 4.02 -10.16 6.61
N VAL A 83 5.31 -10.21 6.28
CA VAL A 83 6.27 -9.12 6.46
C VAL A 83 6.42 -8.41 5.12
N LEU A 84 6.02 -7.14 5.07
CA LEU A 84 6.09 -6.31 3.88
C LEU A 84 7.22 -5.30 4.05
N THR A 85 8.21 -5.36 3.16
CA THR A 85 9.35 -4.45 3.15
C THR A 85 9.22 -3.52 1.95
N ALA A 86 8.92 -2.25 2.23
CA ALA A 86 8.97 -1.20 1.23
C ALA A 86 10.39 -0.63 1.18
N THR A 87 10.96 -0.56 -0.01
CA THR A 87 12.25 0.07 -0.28
C THR A 87 12.02 1.35 -1.07
N PHE A 88 12.52 2.48 -0.55
CA PHE A 88 12.47 3.77 -1.23
C PHE A 88 13.18 3.66 -2.58
N ALA A 89 12.45 3.86 -3.68
CA ALA A 89 13.03 3.76 -5.02
C ALA A 89 13.38 5.14 -5.57
N ALA A 90 12.41 6.05 -5.63
CA ALA A 90 12.59 7.38 -6.18
C ALA A 90 11.59 8.38 -5.60
N LEU A 91 11.97 9.65 -5.60
CA LEU A 91 11.07 10.77 -5.30
C LEU A 91 11.17 11.79 -6.43
N HIS A 92 10.09 11.91 -7.22
CA HIS A 92 10.00 12.88 -8.30
C HIS A 92 9.07 14.02 -7.89
N GLY A 93 9.67 15.17 -7.55
CA GLY A 93 8.93 16.28 -6.95
C GLY A 93 8.30 15.87 -5.62
N ARG A 94 6.99 15.65 -5.63
CA ARG A 94 6.20 15.28 -4.43
C ARG A 94 5.64 13.85 -4.50
N GLU A 95 6.10 13.06 -5.47
CA GLU A 95 5.62 11.71 -5.73
C GLU A 95 6.70 10.68 -5.42
N LEU A 96 6.48 9.93 -4.35
CA LEU A 96 7.32 8.85 -3.88
C LEU A 96 6.92 7.56 -4.59
N THR A 97 7.90 6.80 -5.08
CA THR A 97 7.74 5.42 -5.53
C THR A 97 8.58 4.50 -4.66
N CYS A 98 7.99 3.37 -4.26
CA CYS A 98 8.66 2.30 -3.52
C CYS A 98 8.55 0.98 -4.29
N ALA A 99 9.60 0.17 -4.23
CA ALA A 99 9.51 -1.26 -4.50
C ALA A 99 9.09 -1.98 -3.22
N VAL A 100 8.23 -2.99 -3.29
CA VAL A 100 7.72 -3.70 -2.11
C VAL A 100 7.88 -5.20 -2.30
N GLU A 101 8.38 -5.87 -1.27
CA GLU A 101 8.44 -7.33 -1.18
C GLU A 101 7.62 -7.79 0.03
N ALA A 102 6.77 -8.81 -0.16
CA ALA A 102 6.00 -9.44 0.90
C ALA A 102 6.44 -10.90 1.10
N ARG A 103 6.71 -11.29 2.34
CA ARG A 103 7.14 -12.65 2.70
C ARG A 103 6.41 -13.21 3.91
N VAL A 104 6.30 -14.53 3.95
CA VAL A 104 6.00 -15.31 5.16
C VAL A 104 7.20 -16.19 5.45
N GLY A 105 7.98 -15.87 6.47
CA GLY A 105 9.28 -16.50 6.70
C GLY A 105 10.16 -16.40 5.45
N ALA A 106 10.60 -17.55 4.90
CA ALA A 106 11.39 -17.60 3.67
C ALA A 106 10.54 -17.51 2.38
N ARG A 107 9.22 -17.76 2.45
CA ARG A 107 8.34 -17.81 1.28
C ARG A 107 8.11 -16.41 0.73
N LEU A 108 8.47 -16.20 -0.54
CA LEU A 108 8.11 -14.99 -1.28
C LEU A 108 6.62 -15.06 -1.63
N VAL A 109 5.82 -14.23 -0.98
CA VAL A 109 4.37 -14.13 -1.22
C VAL A 109 4.14 -13.23 -2.42
N ALA A 110 4.76 -12.05 -2.46
CA ALA A 110 4.56 -11.10 -3.54
C ALA A 110 5.69 -10.11 -3.73
N THR A 111 5.73 -9.53 -4.92
CA THR A 111 6.55 -8.36 -5.24
C THR A 111 5.68 -7.28 -5.86
N GLY A 112 6.12 -6.03 -5.85
CA GLY A 112 5.40 -4.97 -6.53
C GLY A 112 5.97 -3.59 -6.34
N ARG A 113 5.17 -2.59 -6.72
CA ARG A 113 5.49 -1.18 -6.59
C ARG A 113 4.30 -0.39 -6.10
N THR A 114 4.56 0.65 -5.31
CA THR A 114 3.55 1.61 -4.87
C THR A 114 4.03 3.01 -5.16
N SER A 115 3.14 3.90 -5.58
CA SER A 115 3.40 5.34 -5.65
C SER A 115 2.41 6.11 -4.79
N GLN A 116 2.92 7.10 -4.06
CA GLN A 116 2.13 8.03 -3.28
C GLN A 116 2.57 9.47 -3.51
N ARG A 117 1.61 10.36 -3.70
CA ARG A 117 1.85 11.81 -3.85
C ARG A 117 1.49 12.54 -2.57
N ILE A 118 2.40 13.39 -2.10
CA ILE A 118 2.15 14.27 -0.96
C ILE A 118 1.47 15.55 -1.48
N VAL A 119 0.30 15.87 -0.97
CA VAL A 119 -0.56 16.97 -1.40
C VAL A 119 -0.95 17.87 -0.23
N ASP A 120 -1.41 19.08 -0.55
CA ASP A 120 -2.05 19.97 0.43
C ASP A 120 -3.45 19.45 0.78
N LYS A 121 -3.75 19.34 2.07
CA LYS A 121 -4.99 18.75 2.56
C LYS A 121 -6.22 19.60 2.22
N ALA A 122 -6.13 20.93 2.38
CA ALA A 122 -7.24 21.83 2.10
C ALA A 122 -7.60 21.84 0.60
N LYS A 123 -6.58 21.83 -0.27
CA LYS A 123 -6.80 21.70 -1.73
C LYS A 123 -7.43 20.37 -2.10
N LEU A 124 -7.02 19.27 -1.45
CA LEU A 124 -7.61 17.95 -1.67
C LEU A 124 -9.10 17.92 -1.26
N GLU A 125 -9.41 18.44 -0.06
CA GLU A 125 -10.79 18.53 0.44
C GLU A 125 -11.68 19.39 -0.45
N ALA A 126 -11.20 20.57 -0.88
CA ALA A 126 -11.91 21.42 -1.83
C ALA A 126 -12.16 20.70 -3.16
N ARG A 127 -11.18 19.91 -3.65
CA ARG A 127 -11.34 19.12 -4.88
C ARG A 127 -12.40 18.04 -4.71
N PHE A 128 -12.45 17.34 -3.58
CA PHE A 128 -13.50 16.34 -3.30
C PHE A 128 -14.88 16.98 -3.22
N ALA A 129 -15.01 18.14 -2.57
CA ALA A 129 -16.27 18.88 -2.50
C ALA A 129 -16.77 19.27 -3.90
N ALA A 130 -15.88 19.81 -4.74
CA ALA A 130 -16.22 20.19 -6.11
C ALA A 130 -16.67 18.99 -6.96
N LEU A 131 -16.02 17.83 -6.85
CA LEU A 131 -16.40 16.62 -7.58
C LEU A 131 -17.76 16.08 -7.13
N ARG A 132 -18.08 16.15 -5.84
CA ARG A 132 -19.40 15.75 -5.32
C ARG A 132 -20.52 16.67 -5.78
N ALA A 133 -20.24 17.97 -5.91
CA ALA A 133 -21.23 18.94 -6.38
C ALA A 133 -21.47 18.87 -7.90
N ALA A 134 -20.59 18.20 -8.65
CA ALA A 134 -20.72 18.02 -10.10
C ALA A 134 -21.50 16.75 -10.49
N ASN A 135 -21.91 15.94 -9.50
CA ASN A 135 -22.78 14.77 -9.65
C ASN A 135 -24.16 15.06 -9.08
#